data_AF-A0A562SHE9-F1
#
_entry.id   AF-A0A562SHE9-F1
#
_cell.length_a   1.000
_cell.length_b   1.000
_cell.length_c   1.000
_cell.angle_alpha   90.00
_cell.angle_beta   90.00
_cell.angle_gamma   90.00
#
_symmetry.space_group_name_H-M   'P 1'
#
loop_
_entity.id
_entity.type
_entity.pdbx_description
1 polymer ?
#
loop_
_entity_poly.entity_id
_entity_poly.type
_entity_poly.pdbx_seq_one_letter_code
_entity_poly.pdbx_strand_id
1 'polypeptide(L)'
;MNAYWGEEMAAITRAQTASSSNPYLAALISPEGAWDTSTTVTYFFDDGQGKAWTDAEIAAIEAGYQTWANVANITFTRVFDAGSANIVNQLLTAVALGGSEADAQLPINGGSNIGLQTRYNFESASWAQINSGGDGFYTIVHEIGHSIGLEHTHDGTTFPGVPVNEDQNTGTNAQNQAIFSVLSYVVGWTGQPVPSLASGQAATPMAYDVAAVQAMYGANTNYNTGNNTYTLFTADGSGVGWTAIWDAGGTDTITGATATSSLVIDLREAPLSGENGGGYVSWVNGVAGGYTIANGVTVENAIGGSANDTMTGNSAANQFTGNAGNDTMDGGDGLDVAIYGATRASVTVSITDTTAAGTITATSAGLGTDTVTNIERIQFSDGTLAFDLTGAAGQTYRLYQAAFDRTPDDAGLSHNVNLMDGGLGIFDMAAAFIASAEFQQTYGENVNDTTFITLLYNNVLNRAPDDAGLSGWQDAINGGQSRAQVLFGFSESTENKANVSSAIDDGIWLV
;
A
#
# COMPACT_ATOMS: atom_id res chain seq x y z
N MET A 1 44.15 8.84 17.60
CA MET A 1 44.14 7.37 17.42
C MET A 1 43.10 6.83 18.38
N ASN A 2 41.94 6.31 18.00
CA ASN A 2 41.37 5.92 16.71
C ASN A 2 39.85 6.17 16.78
N ALA A 3 39.30 6.88 15.81
CA ALA A 3 37.86 7.10 15.62
C ALA A 3 37.52 7.03 14.11
N TYR A 4 38.05 6.01 13.42
CA TYR A 4 38.02 5.92 11.94
C TYR A 4 37.59 4.55 11.40
N TRP A 5 36.90 3.71 12.19
CA TRP A 5 36.50 2.36 11.75
C TRP A 5 35.08 1.95 12.17
N GLY A 6 34.21 2.91 12.52
CA GLY A 6 32.90 2.62 13.13
C GLY A 6 31.72 2.56 12.15
N GLU A 7 31.76 3.30 11.04
CA GLU A 7 30.60 3.49 10.16
C GLU A 7 30.67 2.63 8.89
N GLU A 8 31.86 2.48 8.31
CA GLU A 8 32.12 1.69 7.08
C GLU A 8 31.79 0.20 7.25
N MET A 9 32.04 -0.35 8.44
CA MET A 9 31.63 -1.73 8.79
C MET A 9 30.13 -1.83 9.09
N ALA A 10 29.46 -0.77 9.53
CA ALA A 10 28.07 -0.84 9.98
C ALA A 10 27.07 -0.96 8.81
N ALA A 11 27.33 -0.29 7.68
CA ALA A 11 26.51 -0.40 6.46
C ALA A 11 26.69 -1.79 5.80
N ILE A 12 27.94 -2.24 5.64
CA ILE A 12 28.28 -3.56 5.08
C ILE A 12 27.68 -4.69 5.94
N THR A 13 27.73 -4.57 7.27
CA THR A 13 27.13 -5.58 8.16
C THR A 13 25.60 -5.55 8.12
N ARG A 14 24.94 -4.39 7.93
CA ARG A 14 23.48 -4.26 7.79
C ARG A 14 22.97 -4.93 6.50
N ALA A 15 23.63 -4.69 5.37
CA ALA A 15 23.28 -5.32 4.09
C ALA A 15 23.37 -6.87 4.17
N GLN A 16 24.42 -7.39 4.84
CA GLN A 16 24.65 -8.83 5.01
C GLN A 16 23.72 -9.50 6.06
N THR A 17 23.23 -8.76 7.05
CA THR A 17 22.29 -9.30 8.04
C THR A 17 20.84 -9.26 7.56
N ALA A 18 20.42 -8.21 6.85
CA ALA A 18 19.07 -8.08 6.29
C ALA A 18 18.83 -9.02 5.09
N SER A 19 19.85 -9.29 4.26
CA SER A 19 19.76 -10.23 3.14
C SER A 19 19.62 -11.70 3.59
N SER A 20 20.12 -12.04 4.79
CA SER A 20 20.23 -13.45 5.22
C SER A 20 18.91 -14.19 5.51
N SER A 21 17.78 -13.48 5.66
CA SER A 21 16.48 -14.10 5.99
C SER A 21 15.48 -14.18 4.84
N ASN A 22 15.60 -13.33 3.81
CA ASN A 22 14.69 -13.35 2.66
C ASN A 22 15.43 -13.88 1.41
N PRO A 23 15.00 -15.02 0.82
CA PRO A 23 15.73 -15.64 -0.28
C PRO A 23 15.71 -14.82 -1.58
N TYR A 24 14.70 -13.97 -1.80
CA TYR A 24 14.66 -13.10 -2.99
C TYR A 24 15.70 -11.98 -2.88
N LEU A 25 15.81 -11.36 -1.70
CA LEU A 25 16.78 -10.29 -1.45
C LEU A 25 18.21 -10.85 -1.41
N ALA A 26 18.40 -12.04 -0.83
CA ALA A 26 19.68 -12.75 -0.84
C ALA A 26 20.18 -13.07 -2.27
N ALA A 27 19.25 -13.28 -3.21
CA ALA A 27 19.57 -13.52 -4.61
C ALA A 27 19.95 -12.25 -5.36
N LEU A 28 19.30 -11.11 -5.05
CA LEU A 28 19.61 -9.83 -5.71
C LEU A 28 20.89 -9.17 -5.18
N ILE A 29 21.18 -9.25 -3.89
CA ILE A 29 22.27 -8.47 -3.30
C ILE A 29 23.60 -9.20 -3.55
N SER A 30 24.48 -8.58 -4.34
CA SER A 30 25.78 -9.17 -4.66
C SER A 30 26.64 -9.35 -3.40
N PRO A 31 27.31 -10.51 -3.22
CA PRO A 31 28.35 -10.66 -2.22
C PRO A 31 29.64 -9.92 -2.60
N GLU A 32 29.82 -9.51 -3.87
CA GLU A 32 31.06 -8.88 -4.36
C GLU A 32 31.26 -7.48 -3.78
N GLY A 33 30.20 -6.69 -3.63
CA GLY A 33 30.27 -5.40 -2.97
C GLY A 33 29.06 -4.51 -3.08
N ALA A 34 29.05 -3.51 -2.20
CA ALA A 34 28.13 -2.38 -2.21
C ALA A 34 28.94 -1.09 -2.06
N TRP A 35 28.37 0.05 -2.45
CA TRP A 35 29.00 1.35 -2.22
C TRP A 35 29.01 1.68 -0.72
N ASP A 36 30.11 2.27 -0.23
CA ASP A 36 30.09 2.93 1.09
C ASP A 36 29.21 4.19 0.98
N THR A 37 28.12 4.21 1.75
CA THR A 37 27.06 5.24 1.69
C THR A 37 27.45 6.57 2.31
N SER A 38 28.68 6.68 2.83
CA SER A 38 29.15 7.88 3.50
C SER A 38 29.24 9.12 2.60
N THR A 39 29.32 9.00 1.26
CA THR A 39 29.12 10.12 0.31
C THR A 39 28.97 9.67 -1.15
N THR A 40 27.95 10.20 -1.83
CA THR A 40 27.74 10.36 -3.30
C THR A 40 28.51 9.45 -4.27
N VAL A 41 27.77 8.66 -5.07
CA VAL A 41 28.30 7.95 -6.24
C VAL A 41 28.43 8.92 -7.41
N THR A 42 29.63 9.05 -7.97
CA THR A 42 29.89 9.94 -9.11
C THR A 42 29.85 9.19 -10.44
N TYR A 43 29.36 9.84 -11.51
CA TYR A 43 29.32 9.24 -12.84
C TYR A 43 29.83 10.18 -13.93
N PHE A 44 30.38 9.59 -15.00
CA PHE A 44 30.90 10.29 -16.18
C PHE A 44 30.36 9.66 -17.46
N PHE A 45 30.24 10.46 -18.52
CA PHE A 45 29.86 10.01 -19.87
C PHE A 45 31.10 10.06 -20.77
N ASP A 46 31.55 8.90 -21.23
CA ASP A 46 32.69 8.78 -22.14
C ASP A 46 32.24 8.88 -23.61
N ASP A 47 32.63 9.97 -24.27
CA ASP A 47 32.37 10.22 -25.70
C ASP A 47 33.38 9.50 -26.64
N GLY A 48 34.39 8.81 -26.09
CA GLY A 48 35.58 8.38 -26.84
C GLY A 48 35.52 7.00 -27.49
N GLN A 49 34.57 6.14 -27.14
CA GLN A 49 34.66 4.69 -27.46
C GLN A 49 33.81 4.21 -28.63
N GLY A 50 32.76 4.94 -29.02
CA GLY A 50 31.87 4.53 -30.12
C GLY A 50 31.25 5.72 -30.83
N LYS A 51 30.41 6.48 -30.12
CA LYS A 51 29.89 7.77 -30.56
C LYS A 51 29.76 8.73 -29.39
N ALA A 52 29.65 10.03 -29.70
CA ALA A 52 29.31 11.03 -28.71
C ALA A 52 27.88 10.82 -28.20
N TRP A 53 27.68 11.10 -26.91
CA TRP A 53 26.37 11.09 -26.28
C TRP A 53 25.52 12.25 -26.79
N THR A 54 24.24 11.97 -27.05
CA THR A 54 23.24 13.01 -27.30
C THR A 54 22.62 13.47 -25.98
N ASP A 55 22.05 14.69 -25.96
CA ASP A 55 21.35 15.21 -24.78
C ASP A 55 20.20 14.30 -24.33
N ALA A 56 19.52 13.64 -25.28
CA ALA A 56 18.42 12.71 -24.98
C ALA A 56 18.93 11.42 -24.30
N GLU A 57 20.06 10.87 -24.74
CA GLU A 57 20.65 9.68 -24.11
C GLU A 57 21.21 10.00 -22.72
N ILE A 58 21.83 11.17 -22.55
CA ILE A 58 22.26 11.66 -21.24
C ILE A 58 21.05 11.77 -20.30
N ALA A 59 19.98 12.42 -20.76
CA ALA A 59 18.77 12.59 -19.96
C ALA A 59 18.13 11.25 -19.58
N ALA A 60 18.15 10.26 -20.47
CA ALA A 60 17.63 8.92 -20.17
C ALA A 60 18.46 8.20 -19.09
N ILE A 61 19.80 8.24 -19.17
CA ILE A 61 20.68 7.68 -18.13
C ILE A 61 20.49 8.39 -16.80
N GLU A 62 20.44 9.72 -16.80
CA GLU A 62 20.23 10.52 -15.59
C GLU A 62 18.84 10.26 -14.97
N ALA A 63 17.80 10.06 -15.79
CA ALA A 63 16.50 9.61 -15.31
C ALA A 63 16.57 8.19 -14.71
N GLY A 64 17.35 7.28 -15.29
CA GLY A 64 17.62 5.96 -14.71
C GLY A 64 18.29 6.02 -13.34
N TYR A 65 19.28 6.90 -13.15
CA TYR A 65 19.87 7.12 -11.82
C TYR A 65 18.85 7.67 -10.83
N GLN A 66 17.97 8.56 -11.29
CA GLN A 66 16.93 9.15 -10.45
C GLN A 66 15.92 8.12 -9.93
N THR A 67 15.56 7.10 -10.72
CA THR A 67 14.62 6.06 -10.25
C THR A 67 15.16 5.29 -9.05
N TRP A 68 16.46 4.99 -9.02
CA TRP A 68 17.13 4.37 -7.86
C TRP A 68 17.29 5.34 -6.67
N ALA A 69 17.63 6.61 -6.93
CA ALA A 69 17.74 7.64 -5.88
C ALA A 69 16.40 8.01 -5.24
N ASN A 70 15.28 7.82 -5.96
CA ASN A 70 13.94 8.03 -5.40
C ASN A 70 13.63 7.04 -4.28
N VAL A 71 14.14 5.80 -4.35
CA VAL A 71 13.74 4.72 -3.45
C VAL A 71 14.72 4.43 -2.32
N ALA A 72 15.98 4.86 -2.44
CA ALA A 72 17.02 4.62 -1.45
C ALA A 72 17.90 5.85 -1.19
N ASN A 73 18.60 5.87 -0.05
CA ASN A 73 19.54 6.94 0.32
C ASN A 73 20.87 6.84 -0.43
N ILE A 74 20.79 6.81 -1.76
CA ILE A 74 21.91 6.85 -2.68
C ILE A 74 21.81 8.13 -3.51
N THR A 75 22.94 8.84 -3.67
CA THR A 75 23.00 10.08 -4.44
C THR A 75 23.94 9.90 -5.61
N PHE A 76 23.49 10.24 -6.81
CA PHE A 76 24.30 10.24 -8.01
C PHE A 76 24.72 11.66 -8.39
N THR A 77 25.97 11.87 -8.78
CA THR A 77 26.46 13.18 -9.22
C THR A 77 27.33 13.08 -10.45
N ARG A 78 26.96 13.82 -11.50
CA ARG A 78 27.77 13.90 -12.70
C ARG A 78 29.09 14.61 -12.44
N VAL A 79 30.17 14.01 -12.89
CA VAL A 79 31.50 14.64 -13.00
C VAL A 79 31.91 14.70 -14.47
N PHE A 80 32.93 15.51 -14.78
CA PHE A 80 33.38 15.79 -16.15
C PHE A 80 34.81 15.31 -16.41
N ASP A 81 35.33 14.47 -15.52
CA ASP A 81 36.63 13.81 -15.65
C ASP A 81 36.50 12.34 -15.24
N ALA A 82 36.88 11.44 -16.16
CA ALA A 82 36.79 9.99 -15.96
C ALA A 82 37.60 9.50 -14.75
N GLY A 83 38.73 10.15 -14.45
CA GLY A 83 39.61 9.76 -13.33
C GLY A 83 39.01 10.05 -11.95
N SER A 84 37.97 10.87 -11.90
CA SER A 84 37.22 11.21 -10.68
C SER A 84 35.88 10.48 -10.55
N ALA A 85 35.48 9.71 -11.56
CA ALA A 85 34.16 9.07 -11.61
C ALA A 85 34.19 7.67 -10.99
N ASN A 86 33.17 7.33 -10.21
CA ASN A 86 32.94 5.96 -9.78
C ASN A 86 32.45 5.10 -10.95
N ILE A 87 31.47 5.60 -11.70
CA ILE A 87 30.86 4.94 -12.86
C ILE A 87 31.22 5.68 -14.15
N VAL A 88 31.61 4.94 -15.18
CA VAL A 88 31.90 5.46 -16.53
C VAL A 88 30.91 4.84 -17.51
N ASN A 89 29.98 5.67 -17.99
CA ASN A 89 28.99 5.31 -18.98
C ASN A 89 29.58 5.38 -20.39
N GLN A 90 29.43 4.31 -21.18
CA GLN A 90 29.98 4.22 -22.55
C GLN A 90 28.93 3.77 -23.57
N LEU A 91 28.98 4.36 -24.77
CA LEU A 91 28.25 3.86 -25.94
C LEU A 91 29.19 3.12 -26.87
N LEU A 92 28.87 1.87 -27.14
CA LEU A 92 29.67 0.95 -27.93
C LEU A 92 28.86 0.35 -29.08
N THR A 93 29.57 -0.12 -30.11
CA THR A 93 28.95 -0.92 -31.18
C THR A 93 28.67 -2.33 -30.68
N ALA A 94 27.76 -3.05 -31.35
CA ALA A 94 27.44 -4.43 -31.00
C ALA A 94 28.69 -5.32 -31.01
N VAL A 95 29.62 -5.08 -31.94
CA VAL A 95 30.88 -5.83 -32.04
C VAL A 95 31.79 -5.59 -30.84
N ALA A 96 31.89 -4.34 -30.36
CA ALA A 96 32.72 -3.99 -29.21
C ALA A 96 32.19 -4.60 -27.90
N LEU A 97 30.86 -4.83 -27.81
CA LEU A 97 30.19 -5.49 -26.68
C LEU A 97 30.05 -7.01 -26.85
N GLY A 98 30.65 -7.61 -27.88
CA GLY A 98 30.53 -9.06 -28.12
C GLY A 98 29.10 -9.54 -28.45
N GLY A 99 28.23 -8.63 -28.89
CA GLY A 99 26.84 -8.90 -29.23
C GLY A 99 25.83 -8.65 -28.11
N SER A 100 26.27 -8.27 -26.92
CA SER A 100 25.37 -7.91 -25.81
C SER A 100 24.66 -6.58 -26.03
N GLU A 101 23.46 -6.44 -25.45
CA GLU A 101 22.69 -5.19 -25.44
C GLU A 101 23.32 -4.15 -24.51
N ALA A 102 23.80 -4.60 -23.35
CA ALA A 102 24.57 -3.81 -22.42
C ALA A 102 25.34 -4.72 -21.45
N ASP A 103 26.21 -4.12 -20.64
CA ASP A 103 26.78 -4.74 -19.44
C ASP A 103 27.27 -3.68 -18.43
N ALA A 104 27.39 -4.07 -17.17
CA ALA A 104 27.91 -3.23 -16.10
C ALA A 104 28.80 -3.99 -15.12
N GLN A 105 29.78 -3.27 -14.55
CA GLN A 105 30.66 -3.81 -13.51
C GLN A 105 30.08 -3.51 -12.12
N LEU A 106 30.05 -4.55 -11.27
CA LEU A 106 29.67 -4.46 -9.86
C LEU A 106 30.72 -3.69 -9.03
N PRO A 107 30.31 -2.95 -7.99
CA PRO A 107 31.23 -2.44 -6.98
C PRO A 107 31.86 -3.59 -6.18
N ILE A 108 33.13 -3.41 -5.78
CA ILE A 108 33.90 -4.44 -5.06
C ILE A 108 34.18 -3.97 -3.62
N ASN A 109 33.88 -4.81 -2.63
CA ASN A 109 34.16 -4.56 -1.22
C ASN A 109 35.67 -4.35 -0.98
N GLY A 110 36.04 -3.18 -0.44
CA GLY A 110 37.45 -2.80 -0.21
C GLY A 110 38.25 -2.52 -1.50
N GLY A 111 37.58 -2.46 -2.66
CA GLY A 111 38.16 -2.03 -3.93
C GLY A 111 38.26 -0.51 -4.06
N SER A 112 38.99 -0.03 -5.07
CA SER A 112 39.08 1.42 -5.34
C SER A 112 37.78 2.01 -5.89
N ASN A 113 36.94 1.19 -6.54
CA ASN A 113 35.64 1.55 -7.13
C ASN A 113 35.63 2.91 -7.86
N ILE A 114 36.65 3.13 -8.69
CA ILE A 114 36.80 4.27 -9.61
C ILE A 114 36.89 3.70 -11.02
N GLY A 115 36.14 4.29 -11.95
CA GLY A 115 36.15 3.90 -13.36
C GLY A 115 35.45 2.58 -13.68
N LEU A 116 34.48 2.15 -12.87
CA LEU A 116 33.65 0.98 -13.16
C LEU A 116 32.83 1.23 -14.42
N GLN A 117 32.85 0.29 -15.36
CA GLN A 117 32.23 0.46 -16.67
C GLN A 117 30.75 0.09 -16.65
N THR A 118 29.93 0.93 -17.24
CA THR A 118 28.53 0.66 -17.59
C THR A 118 28.36 1.00 -19.07
N ARG A 119 28.02 0.01 -19.90
CA ARG A 119 28.23 0.07 -21.35
C ARG A 119 26.98 -0.35 -22.09
N TYR A 120 26.62 0.41 -23.12
CA TYR A 120 25.37 0.20 -23.85
C TYR A 120 25.60 0.10 -25.37
N ASN A 121 24.89 -0.82 -26.02
CA ASN A 121 24.93 -1.01 -27.46
C ASN A 121 24.03 0.03 -28.16
N PHE A 122 24.63 1.09 -28.71
CA PHE A 122 23.85 2.14 -29.35
C PHE A 122 23.24 1.73 -30.71
N GLU A 123 23.66 0.60 -31.26
CA GLU A 123 23.20 0.10 -32.57
C GLU A 123 21.93 -0.76 -32.44
N SER A 124 21.50 -1.08 -31.21
CA SER A 124 20.35 -1.97 -31.00
C SER A 124 19.02 -1.27 -31.23
N ALA A 125 18.00 -2.08 -31.56
CA ALA A 125 16.64 -1.58 -31.70
C ALA A 125 16.07 -1.09 -30.36
N SER A 126 16.52 -1.68 -29.25
CA SER A 126 16.17 -1.31 -27.88
C SER A 126 16.68 0.08 -27.54
N TRP A 127 17.92 0.42 -27.95
CA TRP A 127 18.49 1.75 -27.70
C TRP A 127 17.75 2.89 -28.43
N ALA A 128 16.95 2.59 -29.45
CA ALA A 128 16.04 3.57 -30.04
C ALA A 128 14.82 3.90 -29.14
N GLN A 129 14.61 3.13 -28.06
CA GLN A 129 13.45 3.18 -27.16
C GLN A 129 13.87 3.53 -25.71
N ILE A 130 14.68 4.59 -25.56
CA ILE A 130 15.23 5.07 -24.28
C ILE A 130 14.27 5.90 -23.42
N ASN A 131 12.99 5.97 -23.80
CA ASN A 131 11.97 6.63 -22.98
C ASN A 131 11.40 5.62 -21.97
N SER A 132 10.94 6.12 -20.82
CA SER A 132 10.25 5.33 -19.78
C SER A 132 9.26 4.31 -20.36
N GLY A 133 9.33 3.07 -19.88
CA GLY A 133 8.50 1.95 -20.35
C GLY A 133 8.97 1.29 -21.65
N GLY A 134 9.95 1.88 -22.35
CA GLY A 134 10.64 1.26 -23.50
C GLY A 134 11.81 0.37 -23.08
N ASP A 135 12.20 -0.53 -23.98
CA ASP A 135 13.22 -1.55 -23.75
C ASP A 135 14.61 -0.98 -23.49
N GLY A 136 15.00 0.10 -24.19
CA GLY A 136 16.26 0.78 -23.92
C GLY A 136 16.30 1.42 -22.54
N PHE A 137 15.18 1.99 -22.07
CA PHE A 137 15.12 2.55 -20.72
C PHE A 137 15.12 1.46 -19.64
N TYR A 138 14.45 0.34 -19.90
CA TYR A 138 14.54 -0.85 -19.06
C TYR A 138 16.00 -1.32 -18.89
N THR A 139 16.75 -1.45 -20.00
CA THR A 139 18.18 -1.77 -19.96
C THR A 139 18.98 -0.74 -19.16
N ILE A 140 18.69 0.56 -19.29
CA ILE A 140 19.34 1.59 -18.50
C ILE A 140 19.14 1.35 -16.99
N VAL A 141 17.90 1.16 -16.55
CA VAL A 141 17.59 0.94 -15.12
C VAL A 141 18.24 -0.35 -14.62
N HIS A 142 18.22 -1.41 -15.43
CA HIS A 142 18.84 -2.70 -15.17
C HIS A 142 20.34 -2.59 -14.91
N GLU A 143 21.08 -2.00 -15.85
CA GLU A 143 22.55 -1.87 -15.75
C GLU A 143 22.97 -0.94 -14.62
N ILE A 144 22.16 0.07 -14.30
CA ILE A 144 22.40 0.89 -13.11
C ILE A 144 22.24 0.03 -11.84
N GLY A 145 21.30 -0.90 -11.80
CA GLY A 145 21.15 -1.88 -10.72
C GLY A 145 22.44 -2.67 -10.46
N HIS A 146 23.07 -3.19 -11.51
CA HIS A 146 24.40 -3.80 -11.42
C HIS A 146 25.47 -2.82 -10.95
N SER A 147 25.51 -1.60 -11.49
CA SER A 147 26.49 -0.58 -11.08
C SER A 147 26.39 -0.22 -9.59
N ILE A 148 25.28 -0.56 -8.94
CA ILE A 148 25.05 -0.36 -7.50
C ILE A 148 25.00 -1.65 -6.68
N GLY A 149 25.42 -2.79 -7.23
CA GLY A 149 25.66 -4.02 -6.47
C GLY A 149 24.51 -5.01 -6.47
N LEU A 150 23.59 -4.94 -7.43
CA LEU A 150 22.55 -5.96 -7.62
C LEU A 150 22.95 -6.99 -8.68
N GLU A 151 22.53 -8.24 -8.51
CA GLU A 151 22.75 -9.37 -9.43
C GLU A 151 21.47 -9.78 -10.12
N HIS A 152 21.62 -10.50 -11.24
CA HIS A 152 20.50 -11.14 -11.90
C HIS A 152 19.79 -12.13 -10.99
N THR A 153 18.50 -12.28 -11.20
CA THR A 153 17.64 -13.24 -10.47
C THR A 153 17.96 -14.72 -10.72
N HIS A 154 18.82 -15.01 -11.71
CA HIS A 154 19.12 -16.35 -12.22
C HIS A 154 20.63 -16.70 -12.21
N ASP A 155 21.47 -15.78 -11.74
CA ASP A 155 22.90 -15.98 -11.56
C ASP A 155 23.25 -16.25 -10.10
N GLY A 156 24.40 -16.88 -9.84
CA GLY A 156 24.91 -17.07 -8.47
C GLY A 156 23.88 -17.69 -7.50
N THR A 157 23.41 -16.89 -6.55
CA THR A 157 22.26 -17.24 -5.70
C THR A 157 20.99 -16.83 -6.44
N THR A 158 20.14 -17.78 -6.80
CA THR A 158 18.97 -17.52 -7.64
C THR A 158 17.68 -17.32 -6.85
N PHE A 159 16.69 -16.72 -7.52
CA PHE A 159 15.33 -16.66 -7.00
C PHE A 159 14.79 -18.06 -6.69
N PRO A 160 13.98 -18.23 -5.63
CA PRO A 160 13.31 -19.48 -5.29
C PRO A 160 12.71 -20.19 -6.51
N GLY A 161 13.21 -21.38 -6.83
CA GLY A 161 12.72 -22.23 -7.92
C GLY A 161 13.30 -21.92 -9.30
N VAL A 162 14.17 -20.92 -9.44
CA VAL A 162 14.92 -20.63 -10.67
C VAL A 162 16.23 -21.43 -10.66
N PRO A 163 16.48 -22.32 -11.64
CA PRO A 163 17.77 -22.98 -11.77
C PRO A 163 18.87 -22.00 -12.20
N VAL A 164 20.11 -22.26 -11.78
CA VAL A 164 21.27 -21.42 -12.11
C VAL A 164 21.47 -21.37 -13.63
N ASN A 165 21.62 -20.17 -14.18
CA ASN A 165 21.74 -19.87 -15.62
C ASN A 165 20.49 -20.22 -16.46
N GLU A 166 19.31 -20.36 -15.85
CA GLU A 166 18.04 -20.43 -16.58
C GLU A 166 17.31 -19.09 -16.52
N ASP A 167 17.68 -18.20 -17.45
CA ASP A 167 17.27 -16.80 -17.53
C ASP A 167 15.78 -16.58 -17.89
N GLN A 168 15.13 -17.56 -18.52
CA GLN A 168 13.71 -17.51 -18.90
C GLN A 168 12.78 -18.28 -17.95
N ASN A 169 13.26 -18.73 -16.78
CA ASN A 169 12.47 -19.50 -15.83
C ASN A 169 11.73 -18.57 -14.85
N THR A 170 10.40 -18.67 -14.77
CA THR A 170 9.58 -17.80 -13.90
C THR A 170 9.70 -18.11 -12.40
N GLY A 171 10.32 -19.23 -12.02
CA GLY A 171 10.52 -19.62 -10.63
C GLY A 171 9.25 -19.98 -9.88
N THR A 172 9.38 -20.12 -8.56
CA THR A 172 8.25 -20.44 -7.66
C THR A 172 7.23 -19.31 -7.71
N ASN A 173 5.93 -19.65 -7.85
CA ASN A 173 4.83 -18.69 -7.95
C ASN A 173 5.01 -17.62 -9.04
N ALA A 174 5.78 -17.93 -10.08
CA ALA A 174 6.12 -17.00 -11.15
C ALA A 174 6.75 -15.67 -10.67
N GLN A 175 7.56 -15.69 -9.61
CA GLN A 175 8.12 -14.47 -9.02
C GLN A 175 9.35 -13.90 -9.75
N ASN A 176 9.97 -14.68 -10.65
CA ASN A 176 11.06 -14.20 -11.50
C ASN A 176 10.49 -13.61 -12.81
N GLN A 177 10.03 -12.36 -12.74
CA GLN A 177 9.50 -11.60 -13.87
C GLN A 177 9.92 -10.13 -13.75
N ALA A 178 10.11 -9.45 -14.89
CA ALA A 178 10.60 -8.07 -14.96
C ALA A 178 9.69 -7.08 -14.22
N ILE A 179 8.41 -7.40 -14.04
CA ILE A 179 7.46 -6.59 -13.27
C ILE A 179 7.64 -6.68 -11.75
N PHE A 180 8.46 -7.62 -11.26
CA PHE A 180 8.76 -7.80 -9.84
C PHE A 180 10.22 -7.53 -9.50
N SER A 181 11.12 -7.71 -10.47
CA SER A 181 12.51 -7.27 -10.43
C SER A 181 12.98 -6.89 -11.83
N VAL A 182 13.49 -5.66 -12.00
CA VAL A 182 14.10 -5.19 -13.24
C VAL A 182 15.38 -5.97 -13.60
N LEU A 183 15.91 -6.79 -12.68
CA LEU A 183 17.08 -7.67 -12.86
C LEU A 183 16.71 -9.05 -13.43
N SER A 184 15.43 -9.30 -13.73
CA SER A 184 14.93 -10.54 -14.36
C SER A 184 14.99 -10.48 -15.88
N TYR A 185 15.35 -11.59 -16.55
CA TYR A 185 15.30 -11.67 -18.03
C TYR A 185 13.95 -12.16 -18.57
N VAL A 186 13.02 -12.57 -17.69
CA VAL A 186 11.64 -12.85 -18.06
C VAL A 186 10.88 -11.53 -18.16
N VAL A 187 10.79 -10.97 -19.36
CA VAL A 187 10.10 -9.69 -19.59
C VAL A 187 8.58 -9.80 -19.48
N GLY A 188 7.94 -8.71 -19.05
CA GLY A 188 6.48 -8.61 -18.94
C GLY A 188 5.88 -9.39 -17.75
N TRP A 189 4.56 -9.62 -17.83
CA TRP A 189 3.79 -10.34 -16.81
C TRP A 189 2.98 -11.46 -17.45
N THR A 190 3.13 -12.68 -16.90
CA THR A 190 2.46 -13.88 -17.37
C THR A 190 0.96 -13.70 -17.39
N GLY A 191 0.34 -13.92 -18.56
CA GLY A 191 -1.10 -13.78 -18.74
C GLY A 191 -1.56 -12.40 -19.21
N GLN A 192 -0.65 -11.44 -19.35
CA GLN A 192 -0.93 -10.10 -19.85
C GLN A 192 -0.39 -9.85 -21.26
N PRO A 193 -0.78 -8.72 -21.92
CA PRO A 193 -0.19 -8.34 -23.20
C PRO A 193 1.34 -8.31 -23.13
N VAL A 194 1.96 -8.93 -24.14
CA VAL A 194 3.42 -8.99 -24.26
C VAL A 194 3.96 -7.59 -24.53
N PRO A 195 4.99 -7.13 -23.81
CA PRO A 195 5.58 -5.83 -24.05
C PRO A 195 6.15 -5.72 -25.46
N SER A 196 6.14 -4.50 -25.99
CA SER A 196 6.84 -4.16 -27.22
C SER A 196 8.17 -3.51 -26.89
N LEU A 197 9.05 -3.33 -27.88
CA LEU A 197 10.28 -2.56 -27.64
C LEU A 197 10.00 -1.12 -27.19
N ALA A 198 8.86 -0.54 -27.60
CA ALA A 198 8.53 0.85 -27.34
C ALA A 198 7.73 1.07 -26.02
N SER A 199 7.17 0.01 -25.44
CA SER A 199 6.25 0.11 -24.31
C SER A 199 6.04 -1.21 -23.59
N GLY A 200 5.73 -1.10 -22.30
CA GLY A 200 5.31 -2.20 -21.44
C GLY A 200 6.42 -2.91 -20.69
N GLN A 201 7.63 -2.34 -20.73
CA GLN A 201 8.74 -2.79 -19.91
C GLN A 201 8.68 -2.16 -18.51
N ALA A 202 9.42 -2.73 -17.56
CA ALA A 202 9.59 -2.10 -16.26
C ALA A 202 10.35 -0.77 -16.42
N ALA A 203 9.86 0.27 -15.75
CA ALA A 203 10.35 1.64 -15.88
C ALA A 203 10.99 2.17 -14.59
N THR A 204 10.94 1.42 -13.50
CA THR A 204 11.61 1.74 -12.23
C THR A 204 12.24 0.46 -11.66
N PRO A 205 13.07 0.55 -10.61
CA PRO A 205 13.24 -0.56 -9.69
C PRO A 205 11.87 -1.08 -9.26
N MET A 206 11.69 -2.40 -9.30
CA MET A 206 10.46 -3.07 -8.91
C MET A 206 10.54 -3.53 -7.45
N ALA A 207 9.47 -4.08 -6.87
CA ALA A 207 9.36 -4.23 -5.42
C ALA A 207 10.51 -5.00 -4.75
N TYR A 208 11.03 -6.07 -5.37
CA TYR A 208 12.20 -6.78 -4.84
C TYR A 208 13.48 -5.94 -4.95
N ASP A 209 13.64 -5.19 -6.04
CA ASP A 209 14.80 -4.31 -6.25
C ASP A 209 14.79 -3.17 -5.22
N VAL A 210 13.62 -2.56 -4.99
CA VAL A 210 13.41 -1.53 -3.97
C VAL A 210 13.81 -2.07 -2.60
N ALA A 211 13.30 -3.24 -2.21
CA ALA A 211 13.65 -3.85 -0.94
C ALA A 211 15.15 -4.17 -0.82
N ALA A 212 15.77 -4.68 -1.89
CA ALA A 212 17.19 -5.01 -1.92
C ALA A 212 18.07 -3.75 -1.77
N VAL A 213 17.81 -2.71 -2.56
CA VAL A 213 18.58 -1.47 -2.53
C VAL A 213 18.39 -0.71 -1.22
N GLN A 214 17.20 -0.79 -0.61
CA GLN A 214 16.96 -0.22 0.73
C GLN A 214 17.63 -1.01 1.84
N ALA A 215 17.76 -2.33 1.71
CA ALA A 215 18.55 -3.13 2.65
C ALA A 215 20.05 -2.77 2.60
N MET A 216 20.55 -2.37 1.43
CA MET A 216 21.94 -1.93 1.23
C MET A 216 22.18 -0.49 1.69
N TYR A 217 21.30 0.43 1.28
CA TYR A 217 21.55 1.88 1.36
C TYR A 217 20.56 2.63 2.25
N GLY A 218 19.52 1.99 2.75
CA GLY A 218 18.44 2.58 3.54
C GLY A 218 17.37 3.24 2.66
N ALA A 219 16.12 3.23 3.14
CA ALA A 219 14.98 3.82 2.46
C ALA A 219 15.04 5.36 2.37
N ASN A 220 14.68 5.92 1.22
CA ASN A 220 14.53 7.37 1.05
C ASN A 220 13.15 7.83 1.52
N THR A 221 13.08 8.32 2.76
CA THR A 221 11.82 8.76 3.38
C THR A 221 11.43 10.21 3.04
N ASN A 222 12.08 10.82 2.03
CA ASN A 222 11.81 12.20 1.60
C ASN A 222 11.21 12.29 0.18
N TYR A 223 11.03 11.15 -0.48
CA TYR A 223 10.43 11.09 -1.81
C TYR A 223 8.92 10.86 -1.69
N ASN A 224 8.12 11.69 -2.38
CA ASN A 224 6.66 11.68 -2.31
C ASN A 224 6.16 11.60 -0.85
N THR A 225 6.24 12.70 -0.11
CA THR A 225 5.74 12.77 1.29
C THR A 225 4.41 13.53 1.39
N GLY A 226 3.76 13.75 0.25
CA GLY A 226 2.52 14.51 0.16
C GLY A 226 1.39 13.61 -0.31
N ASN A 227 0.22 14.18 -0.57
CA ASN A 227 -0.88 13.40 -1.14
C ASN A 227 -0.65 13.23 -2.64
N ASN A 228 -0.29 12.02 -3.04
CA ASN A 228 0.11 11.68 -4.40
C ASN A 228 -1.02 10.95 -5.14
N THR A 229 -1.05 11.09 -6.47
CA THR A 229 -2.02 10.40 -7.34
C THR A 229 -1.30 9.64 -8.43
N TYR A 230 -1.56 8.34 -8.49
CA TYR A 230 -0.98 7.37 -9.42
C TYR A 230 -2.07 6.97 -10.43
N THR A 231 -1.95 7.44 -11.68
CA THR A 231 -2.98 7.25 -12.70
C THR A 231 -2.65 6.07 -13.60
N LEU A 232 -3.52 5.06 -13.65
CA LEU A 232 -3.37 3.91 -14.51
C LEU A 232 -3.40 4.29 -15.99
N PHE A 233 -2.55 3.64 -16.78
CA PHE A 233 -2.51 3.81 -18.23
C PHE A 233 -3.73 3.18 -18.89
N THR A 234 -4.33 3.85 -19.88
CA THR A 234 -5.54 3.37 -20.57
C THR A 234 -5.27 2.80 -21.97
N ALA A 235 -4.03 2.90 -22.46
CA ALA A 235 -3.59 2.37 -23.75
C ALA A 235 -2.07 2.25 -23.77
N ASP A 236 -1.53 1.33 -24.57
CA ASP A 236 -0.09 1.18 -24.80
C ASP A 236 0.50 2.35 -25.60
N GLY A 237 1.81 2.59 -25.41
CA GLY A 237 2.56 3.63 -26.11
C GLY A 237 3.83 4.03 -25.37
N SER A 238 4.60 4.95 -25.96
CA SER A 238 5.81 5.47 -25.30
C SER A 238 5.44 6.12 -23.95
N GLY A 239 6.18 5.79 -22.89
CA GLY A 239 5.87 6.22 -21.52
C GLY A 239 5.06 5.20 -20.71
N VAL A 240 4.46 4.20 -21.36
CA VAL A 240 3.66 3.15 -20.71
C VAL A 240 4.55 1.99 -20.31
N GLY A 241 4.50 1.62 -19.03
CA GLY A 241 5.30 0.54 -18.47
C GLY A 241 4.85 0.17 -17.06
N TRP A 242 5.63 -0.71 -16.44
CA TRP A 242 5.40 -1.15 -15.07
C TRP A 242 6.27 -0.36 -14.10
N THR A 243 5.70 0.05 -12.97
CA THR A 243 6.44 0.76 -11.92
C THR A 243 6.08 0.21 -10.56
N ALA A 244 7.02 0.21 -9.63
CA ALA A 244 6.72 -0.01 -8.21
C ALA A 244 6.58 1.35 -7.53
N ILE A 245 5.46 1.56 -6.85
CA ILE A 245 5.22 2.77 -6.07
C ILE A 245 6.10 2.73 -4.82
N TRP A 246 7.02 3.68 -4.74
CA TRP A 246 7.67 4.08 -3.50
C TRP A 246 7.13 5.45 -3.11
N ASP A 247 6.48 5.52 -1.95
CA ASP A 247 5.86 6.71 -1.40
C ASP A 247 6.15 6.74 0.11
N ALA A 248 6.65 7.86 0.62
CA ALA A 248 7.11 7.96 2.00
C ALA A 248 6.04 8.52 2.95
N GLY A 249 4.86 8.84 2.43
CA GLY A 249 3.68 9.11 3.22
C GLY A 249 2.82 10.22 2.63
N GLY A 250 1.64 10.37 3.19
CA GLY A 250 0.62 11.22 2.61
C GLY A 250 -0.72 10.55 2.75
N THR A 251 -1.62 10.88 1.83
CA THR A 251 -2.86 10.15 1.62
C THR A 251 -3.02 10.02 0.13
N ASP A 252 -2.74 8.82 -0.36
CA ASP A 252 -2.39 8.57 -1.75
C ASP A 252 -3.49 7.84 -2.47
N THR A 253 -3.55 8.00 -3.79
CA THR A 253 -4.63 7.45 -4.61
C THR A 253 -4.09 6.75 -5.83
N ILE A 254 -4.50 5.50 -6.07
CA ILE A 254 -4.43 4.90 -7.41
C ILE A 254 -5.77 5.15 -8.11
N THR A 255 -5.73 5.65 -9.35
CA THR A 255 -6.95 5.97 -10.11
C THR A 255 -6.89 5.48 -11.55
N GLY A 256 -7.99 4.90 -12.00
CA GLY A 256 -8.31 4.67 -13.40
C GLY A 256 -9.56 5.41 -13.84
N ALA A 257 -9.84 6.61 -13.28
CA ALA A 257 -11.07 7.37 -13.53
C ALA A 257 -11.38 7.65 -15.01
N THR A 258 -10.37 7.61 -15.89
CA THR A 258 -10.52 7.80 -17.33
C THR A 258 -10.59 6.49 -18.13
N ALA A 259 -10.43 5.34 -17.47
CA ALA A 259 -10.47 4.03 -18.10
C ALA A 259 -11.90 3.66 -18.49
N THR A 260 -12.05 3.16 -19.72
CA THR A 260 -13.33 2.63 -20.23
C THR A 260 -13.32 1.10 -20.34
N SER A 261 -12.18 0.48 -20.05
CA SER A 261 -12.00 -0.97 -19.94
C SER A 261 -11.96 -1.35 -18.46
N SER A 262 -12.37 -2.57 -18.13
CA SER A 262 -12.28 -3.10 -16.76
C SER A 262 -10.86 -2.98 -16.22
N LEU A 263 -10.71 -2.60 -14.97
CA LEU A 263 -9.41 -2.52 -14.29
C LEU A 263 -9.36 -3.33 -13.00
N VAL A 264 -8.14 -3.52 -12.52
CA VAL A 264 -7.86 -4.01 -11.17
C VAL A 264 -7.02 -2.96 -10.45
N ILE A 265 -7.43 -2.57 -9.25
CA ILE A 265 -6.61 -1.81 -8.31
C ILE A 265 -6.44 -2.64 -7.03
N ASP A 266 -5.21 -2.85 -6.61
CA ASP A 266 -4.87 -3.55 -5.38
C ASP A 266 -3.94 -2.65 -4.56
N LEU A 267 -4.42 -2.22 -3.39
CA LEU A 267 -3.74 -1.27 -2.52
C LEU A 267 -2.76 -1.94 -1.56
N ARG A 268 -2.58 -3.26 -1.64
CA ARG A 268 -1.66 -3.99 -0.77
C ARG A 268 -0.23 -3.88 -1.27
N GLU A 269 0.67 -3.60 -0.34
CA GLU A 269 2.11 -3.62 -0.56
C GLU A 269 2.65 -5.01 -0.90
N ALA A 270 3.85 -5.05 -1.48
CA ALA A 270 4.59 -6.27 -1.69
C ALA A 270 5.01 -6.91 -0.35
N PRO A 271 4.55 -8.14 -0.02
CA PRO A 271 4.94 -8.86 1.18
C PRO A 271 6.35 -9.46 1.12
N LEU A 272 7.05 -9.36 -0.01
CA LEU A 272 8.39 -9.90 -0.28
C LEU A 272 8.53 -11.42 -0.06
N SER A 273 7.41 -12.12 0.04
CA SER A 273 7.35 -13.56 0.27
C SER A 273 6.01 -14.15 -0.20
N GLY A 274 5.96 -15.48 -0.37
CA GLY A 274 4.73 -16.16 -0.77
C GLY A 274 4.40 -16.01 -2.25
N GLU A 275 3.10 -16.13 -2.58
CA GLU A 275 2.59 -16.12 -3.96
C GLU A 275 2.61 -14.73 -4.59
N ASN A 276 2.47 -13.67 -3.79
CA ASN A 276 2.45 -12.29 -4.24
C ASN A 276 3.70 -11.53 -3.80
N GLY A 277 4.83 -12.20 -3.56
CA GLY A 277 6.00 -11.58 -2.94
C GLY A 277 6.51 -10.32 -3.66
N GLY A 278 6.44 -10.28 -4.99
CA GLY A 278 6.81 -9.14 -5.83
C GLY A 278 5.77 -8.03 -5.88
N GLY A 279 4.62 -8.19 -5.21
CA GLY A 279 3.54 -7.22 -5.16
C GLY A 279 2.26 -7.70 -5.83
N TYR A 280 1.16 -7.08 -5.40
CA TYR A 280 -0.11 -7.12 -6.10
C TYR A 280 -0.09 -6.09 -7.23
N VAL A 281 -0.74 -6.40 -8.35
CA VAL A 281 -0.63 -5.60 -9.57
C VAL A 281 -1.93 -4.84 -9.82
N SER A 282 -1.83 -3.51 -9.90
CA SER A 282 -2.89 -2.61 -10.36
C SER A 282 -2.71 -2.31 -11.86
N TRP A 283 -3.73 -2.53 -12.68
CA TRP A 283 -3.63 -2.45 -14.15
C TRP A 283 -5.00 -2.31 -14.83
N VAL A 284 -5.00 -1.87 -16.10
CA VAL A 284 -6.19 -1.80 -16.95
C VAL A 284 -6.17 -2.93 -17.98
N ASN A 285 -7.32 -3.58 -18.20
CA ASN A 285 -7.42 -4.70 -19.12
C ASN A 285 -6.95 -4.36 -20.54
N GLY A 286 -5.97 -5.12 -21.03
CA GLY A 286 -5.39 -4.96 -22.36
C GLY A 286 -4.27 -3.93 -22.45
N VAL A 287 -3.79 -3.38 -21.32
CA VAL A 287 -2.67 -2.44 -21.28
C VAL A 287 -1.47 -3.09 -20.60
N ALA A 288 -0.30 -3.05 -21.23
CA ALA A 288 0.94 -3.57 -20.68
C ALA A 288 1.58 -2.53 -19.75
N GLY A 289 0.87 -2.07 -18.71
CA GLY A 289 1.42 -1.08 -17.79
C GLY A 289 0.54 -0.87 -16.58
N GLY A 290 1.15 -0.42 -15.49
CA GLY A 290 0.50 -0.32 -14.20
C GLY A 290 1.47 -0.25 -13.03
N TYR A 291 0.97 -0.62 -11.86
CA TYR A 291 1.65 -0.43 -10.59
C TYR A 291 1.72 -1.72 -9.77
N THR A 292 2.87 -1.95 -9.15
CA THR A 292 2.95 -2.65 -7.86
C THR A 292 3.19 -1.62 -6.76
N ILE A 293 3.01 -1.99 -5.50
CA ILE A 293 3.33 -1.13 -4.34
C ILE A 293 4.51 -1.76 -3.60
N ALA A 294 5.59 -0.99 -3.37
CA ALA A 294 6.77 -1.48 -2.69
C ALA A 294 6.49 -1.79 -1.20
N ASN A 295 7.30 -2.64 -0.59
CA ASN A 295 7.16 -2.96 0.83
C ASN A 295 7.42 -1.72 1.70
N GLY A 296 6.61 -1.56 2.75
CA GLY A 296 6.60 -0.42 3.66
C GLY A 296 5.77 0.77 3.19
N VAL A 297 5.06 0.67 2.07
CA VAL A 297 4.27 1.77 1.47
C VAL A 297 2.78 1.53 1.72
N THR A 298 2.09 2.56 2.20
CA THR A 298 0.63 2.56 2.31
C THR A 298 0.06 3.45 1.22
N VAL A 299 -0.94 2.96 0.49
CA VAL A 299 -1.77 3.76 -0.42
C VAL A 299 -3.21 3.62 0.05
N GLU A 300 -3.88 4.73 0.30
CA GLU A 300 -5.16 4.72 1.02
C GLU A 300 -6.36 4.63 0.09
N ASN A 301 -6.30 5.16 -1.13
CA ASN A 301 -7.50 5.39 -1.93
C ASN A 301 -7.45 4.73 -3.31
N ALA A 302 -8.60 4.25 -3.76
CA ALA A 302 -8.80 3.67 -5.09
C ALA A 302 -9.98 4.32 -5.81
N ILE A 303 -9.79 4.68 -7.08
CA ILE A 303 -10.85 5.22 -7.94
C ILE A 303 -10.91 4.41 -9.24
N GLY A 304 -12.00 3.69 -9.45
CA GLY A 304 -12.31 2.93 -10.66
C GLY A 304 -12.62 3.79 -11.88
N GLY A 305 -12.82 3.14 -13.02
CA GLY A 305 -13.20 3.73 -14.31
C GLY A 305 -14.70 3.63 -14.59
N SER A 306 -15.07 3.50 -15.87
CA SER A 306 -16.48 3.41 -16.28
C SER A 306 -16.92 1.99 -16.66
N ALA A 307 -16.11 0.98 -16.33
CA ALA A 307 -16.35 -0.42 -16.64
C ALA A 307 -16.54 -1.20 -15.33
N ASN A 308 -16.71 -2.52 -15.42
CA ASN A 308 -16.81 -3.35 -14.21
C ASN A 308 -15.42 -3.58 -13.65
N ASP A 309 -15.13 -2.97 -12.50
CA ASP A 309 -13.81 -2.90 -11.93
C ASP A 309 -13.66 -3.73 -10.66
N THR A 310 -12.44 -4.15 -10.34
CA THR A 310 -12.12 -4.83 -9.09
C THR A 310 -11.15 -3.98 -8.29
N MET A 311 -11.50 -3.68 -7.04
CA MET A 311 -10.66 -2.92 -6.12
C MET A 311 -10.51 -3.66 -4.79
N THR A 312 -9.28 -3.75 -4.30
CA THR A 312 -8.94 -4.39 -3.03
C THR A 312 -8.11 -3.44 -2.18
N GLY A 313 -8.55 -3.22 -0.95
CA GLY A 313 -7.88 -2.43 0.08
C GLY A 313 -6.77 -3.17 0.80
N ASN A 314 -6.26 -2.55 1.85
CA ASN A 314 -5.18 -3.04 2.68
C ASN A 314 -5.61 -3.10 4.15
N SER A 315 -4.75 -2.67 5.08
CA SER A 315 -5.04 -2.66 6.52
C SER A 315 -5.26 -1.26 7.09
N ALA A 316 -5.10 -0.24 6.24
CA ALA A 316 -5.39 1.15 6.58
C ALA A 316 -6.84 1.47 6.22
N ALA A 317 -7.35 2.59 6.73
CA ALA A 317 -8.65 3.09 6.30
C ALA A 317 -8.62 3.48 4.82
N ASN A 318 -9.34 2.75 3.99
CA ASN A 318 -9.39 2.97 2.55
C ASN A 318 -10.65 3.69 2.09
N GLN A 319 -10.51 4.50 1.04
CA GLN A 319 -11.65 5.10 0.34
C GLN A 319 -11.74 4.59 -1.10
N PHE A 320 -12.93 4.13 -1.47
CA PHE A 320 -13.21 3.59 -2.78
C PHE A 320 -14.24 4.43 -3.51
N THR A 321 -14.00 4.69 -4.80
CA THR A 321 -15.00 5.22 -5.72
C THR A 321 -15.04 4.34 -6.96
N GLY A 322 -16.09 3.52 -7.11
CA GLY A 322 -16.26 2.65 -8.29
C GLY A 322 -16.50 3.41 -9.59
N ASN A 323 -17.23 4.53 -9.50
CA ASN A 323 -17.80 5.27 -10.62
C ASN A 323 -18.92 4.48 -11.32
N ALA A 324 -18.83 4.25 -12.63
CA ALA A 324 -19.89 3.58 -13.38
C ALA A 324 -19.45 2.17 -13.73
N GLY A 325 -20.32 1.18 -13.59
CA GLY A 325 -19.93 -0.20 -13.77
C GLY A 325 -20.64 -1.09 -12.78
N ASN A 326 -20.40 -2.39 -12.84
CA ASN A 326 -20.74 -3.27 -11.73
C ASN A 326 -19.44 -3.63 -11.04
N ASP A 327 -19.09 -2.86 -10.01
CA ASP A 327 -17.78 -2.92 -9.41
C ASP A 327 -17.73 -3.91 -8.25
N THR A 328 -16.54 -4.43 -7.97
CA THR A 328 -16.27 -5.23 -6.78
C THR A 328 -15.26 -4.49 -5.92
N MET A 329 -15.64 -4.17 -4.69
CA MET A 329 -14.80 -3.47 -3.71
C MET A 329 -14.65 -4.34 -2.46
N ASP A 330 -13.42 -4.63 -2.08
CA ASP A 330 -13.08 -5.30 -0.82
C ASP A 330 -12.21 -4.37 0.02
N GLY A 331 -12.71 -3.87 1.15
CA GLY A 331 -11.95 -2.93 1.99
C GLY A 331 -10.77 -3.56 2.71
N GLY A 332 -10.89 -4.83 3.08
CA GLY A 332 -9.86 -5.51 3.87
C GLY A 332 -10.03 -5.27 5.37
N ASP A 333 -8.93 -4.92 6.05
CA ASP A 333 -8.98 -4.51 7.45
C ASP A 333 -8.96 -2.98 7.51
N GLY A 334 -9.63 -2.37 8.47
CA GLY A 334 -9.58 -0.92 8.64
C GLY A 334 -10.96 -0.34 8.90
N LEU A 335 -11.08 0.97 8.66
CA LEU A 335 -12.35 1.66 8.60
C LEU A 335 -12.53 2.12 7.16
N ASP A 336 -13.20 1.31 6.36
CA ASP A 336 -13.26 1.49 4.92
C ASP A 336 -14.55 2.16 4.47
N VAL A 337 -14.42 2.99 3.42
CA VAL A 337 -15.52 3.82 2.91
C VAL A 337 -15.72 3.57 1.42
N ALA A 338 -16.89 3.07 1.05
CA ALA A 338 -17.36 3.11 -0.33
C ALA A 338 -18.13 4.42 -0.58
N ILE A 339 -17.65 5.24 -1.51
CA ILE A 339 -18.17 6.58 -1.77
C ILE A 339 -19.08 6.56 -3.00
N TYR A 340 -20.32 6.98 -2.79
CA TYR A 340 -21.32 7.21 -3.83
C TYR A 340 -21.58 8.71 -3.93
N GLY A 341 -21.27 9.31 -5.08
CA GLY A 341 -21.53 10.73 -5.38
C GLY A 341 -23.02 11.09 -5.54
N ALA A 342 -23.92 10.32 -4.93
CA ALA A 342 -25.37 10.40 -5.06
C ALA A 342 -26.02 10.44 -3.67
N THR A 343 -27.30 10.84 -3.57
CA THR A 343 -28.01 10.85 -2.29
C THR A 343 -28.42 9.44 -1.89
N ARG A 344 -28.59 9.16 -0.59
CA ARG A 344 -29.03 7.85 -0.09
C ARG A 344 -30.33 7.36 -0.74
N ALA A 345 -31.25 8.27 -1.03
CA ALA A 345 -32.53 7.95 -1.67
C ALA A 345 -32.39 7.47 -3.13
N SER A 346 -31.26 7.75 -3.78
CA SER A 346 -30.98 7.37 -5.17
C SER A 346 -30.15 6.08 -5.32
N VAL A 347 -29.71 5.51 -4.20
CA VAL A 347 -28.94 4.27 -4.15
C VAL A 347 -29.72 3.23 -3.36
N THR A 348 -30.01 2.10 -3.97
CA THR A 348 -30.58 0.94 -3.29
C THR A 348 -29.45 0.15 -2.65
N VAL A 349 -29.43 0.08 -1.33
CA VAL A 349 -28.47 -0.75 -0.57
C VAL A 349 -29.20 -1.99 -0.10
N SER A 350 -28.66 -3.18 -0.41
CA SER A 350 -29.18 -4.48 0.02
C SER A 350 -28.07 -5.27 0.70
N ILE A 351 -28.31 -5.75 1.92
CA ILE A 351 -27.38 -6.60 2.66
C ILE A 351 -27.76 -8.05 2.39
N THR A 352 -26.84 -8.83 1.80
CA THR A 352 -27.12 -10.23 1.42
C THR A 352 -26.55 -11.27 2.38
N ASP A 353 -25.56 -10.88 3.19
CA ASP A 353 -25.03 -11.67 4.31
C ASP A 353 -24.86 -10.74 5.51
N THR A 354 -25.42 -11.11 6.66
CA THR A 354 -25.39 -10.33 7.91
C THR A 354 -24.27 -10.78 8.86
N THR A 355 -23.43 -11.73 8.45
CA THR A 355 -22.20 -12.05 9.18
C THR A 355 -21.17 -10.95 8.97
N ALA A 356 -20.16 -10.84 9.86
CA ALA A 356 -19.22 -9.71 9.93
C ALA A 356 -18.37 -9.43 8.67
N ALA A 357 -18.53 -10.20 7.58
CA ALA A 357 -17.94 -9.97 6.26
C ALA A 357 -19.02 -9.63 5.21
N GLY A 358 -20.16 -9.10 5.67
CA GLY A 358 -21.41 -9.04 4.94
C GLY A 358 -21.26 -8.43 3.55
N THR A 359 -21.60 -9.21 2.52
CA THR A 359 -21.66 -8.70 1.16
C THR A 359 -22.85 -7.76 1.03
N ILE A 360 -22.55 -6.49 0.79
CA ILE A 360 -23.52 -5.46 0.51
C ILE A 360 -23.56 -5.26 -1.01
N THR A 361 -24.76 -5.20 -1.55
CA THR A 361 -24.99 -4.78 -2.93
C THR A 361 -25.53 -3.35 -2.92
N ALA A 362 -24.85 -2.45 -3.63
CA ALA A 362 -25.28 -1.07 -3.80
C ALA A 362 -25.62 -0.83 -5.28
N THR A 363 -26.85 -0.40 -5.55
CA THR A 363 -27.36 -0.21 -6.92
C THR A 363 -27.84 1.21 -7.12
N SER A 364 -27.34 1.89 -8.14
CA SER A 364 -27.83 3.22 -8.54
C SER A 364 -27.92 3.38 -10.05
N ALA A 365 -28.92 4.14 -10.51
CA ALA A 365 -29.07 4.43 -11.93
C ALA A 365 -27.91 5.31 -12.41
N GLY A 366 -27.09 4.77 -13.32
CA GLY A 366 -25.92 5.47 -13.88
C GLY A 366 -24.59 5.12 -13.22
N LEU A 367 -24.60 4.56 -12.00
CA LEU A 367 -23.40 3.98 -11.37
C LEU A 367 -23.35 2.46 -11.56
N GLY A 368 -24.50 1.78 -11.70
CA GLY A 368 -24.57 0.34 -11.90
C GLY A 368 -24.85 -0.42 -10.60
N THR A 369 -24.35 -1.65 -10.47
CA THR A 369 -24.58 -2.54 -9.32
C THR A 369 -23.27 -3.06 -8.76
N ASP A 370 -22.88 -2.52 -7.62
CA ASP A 370 -21.61 -2.83 -6.99
C ASP A 370 -21.78 -3.88 -5.90
N THR A 371 -20.74 -4.69 -5.75
CA THR A 371 -20.56 -5.64 -4.67
C THR A 371 -19.48 -5.10 -3.75
N VAL A 372 -19.86 -4.76 -2.52
CA VAL A 372 -18.92 -4.25 -1.52
C VAL A 372 -18.84 -5.21 -0.33
N THR A 373 -17.63 -5.56 0.06
CA THR A 373 -17.31 -6.49 1.17
C THR A 373 -16.26 -5.86 2.07
N ASN A 374 -16.32 -6.17 3.37
CA ASN A 374 -15.40 -5.59 4.36
C ASN A 374 -15.35 -4.06 4.24
N ILE A 375 -16.53 -3.43 4.14
CA ILE A 375 -16.68 -1.97 4.08
C ILE A 375 -17.57 -1.56 5.25
N GLU A 376 -17.03 -0.74 6.15
CA GLU A 376 -17.73 -0.29 7.34
C GLU A 376 -18.65 0.92 7.06
N ARG A 377 -18.41 1.65 5.96
CA ARG A 377 -19.14 2.88 5.63
C ARG A 377 -19.54 2.91 4.15
N ILE A 378 -20.80 3.24 3.89
CA ILE A 378 -21.24 3.69 2.56
C ILE A 378 -21.58 5.16 2.66
N GLN A 379 -20.76 5.99 2.03
CA GLN A 379 -20.92 7.44 2.03
C GLN A 379 -21.75 7.91 0.83
N PHE A 380 -22.73 8.76 1.12
CA PHE A 380 -23.57 9.45 0.15
C PHE A 380 -23.31 10.97 0.21
N SER A 381 -23.91 11.72 -0.71
CA SER A 381 -23.81 13.18 -0.69
C SER A 381 -24.59 13.86 0.46
N ASP A 382 -25.49 13.13 1.12
CA ASP A 382 -26.39 13.63 2.18
C ASP A 382 -26.24 12.89 3.53
N GLY A 383 -25.26 12.00 3.66
CA GLY A 383 -24.96 11.27 4.90
C GLY A 383 -24.24 9.95 4.63
N THR A 384 -24.07 9.13 5.66
CA THR A 384 -23.32 7.88 5.61
C THR A 384 -24.12 6.77 6.28
N LEU A 385 -24.17 5.59 5.67
CA LEU A 385 -24.58 4.36 6.35
C LEU A 385 -23.36 3.68 6.95
N ALA A 386 -23.43 3.36 8.24
CA ALA A 386 -22.40 2.62 8.96
C ALA A 386 -22.84 1.17 9.23
N PHE A 387 -21.92 0.23 8.97
CA PHE A 387 -22.13 -1.22 9.09
C PHE A 387 -21.22 -1.89 10.13
N ASP A 388 -20.39 -1.13 10.84
CA ASP A 388 -19.62 -1.58 12.01
C ASP A 388 -20.55 -1.76 13.24
N LEU A 389 -21.52 -2.65 13.12
CA LEU A 389 -22.53 -2.92 14.15
C LEU A 389 -21.91 -3.46 15.46
N THR A 390 -20.71 -4.02 15.39
CA THR A 390 -19.91 -4.44 16.55
C THR A 390 -18.86 -3.40 16.96
N GLY A 391 -18.57 -2.43 16.09
CA GLY A 391 -17.61 -1.35 16.25
C GLY A 391 -18.22 -0.06 16.80
N ALA A 392 -17.64 1.08 16.43
CA ALA A 392 -17.95 2.39 17.00
C ALA A 392 -19.43 2.78 16.82
N ALA A 393 -20.00 2.59 15.62
CA ALA A 393 -21.39 2.96 15.37
C ALA A 393 -22.37 2.14 16.22
N GLY A 394 -22.23 0.80 16.18
CA GLY A 394 -23.11 -0.07 16.94
C GLY A 394 -22.93 0.03 18.46
N GLN A 395 -21.70 0.18 18.95
CA GLN A 395 -21.43 0.40 20.38
C GLN A 395 -22.01 1.73 20.86
N THR A 396 -21.87 2.80 20.08
CA THR A 396 -22.45 4.11 20.42
C THR A 396 -23.97 4.05 20.47
N TYR A 397 -24.61 3.41 19.48
CA TYR A 397 -26.06 3.23 19.47
C TYR A 397 -26.54 2.46 20.72
N ARG A 398 -25.85 1.37 21.08
CA ARG A 398 -26.16 0.57 22.27
C ARG A 398 -25.92 1.32 23.58
N LEU A 399 -24.93 2.22 23.63
CA LEU A 399 -24.71 3.08 24.79
C LEU A 399 -25.88 4.03 25.02
N TYR A 400 -26.45 4.62 23.96
CA TYR A 400 -27.68 5.42 24.08
C TYR A 400 -28.84 4.59 24.62
N GLN A 401 -29.06 3.39 24.10
CA GLN A 401 -30.11 2.51 24.60
C GLN A 401 -29.90 2.16 26.08
N ALA A 402 -28.69 1.77 26.47
CA ALA A 402 -28.41 1.37 27.84
C ALA A 402 -28.45 2.54 28.83
N ALA A 403 -27.91 3.70 28.45
CA ALA A 403 -27.86 4.87 29.31
C ALA A 403 -29.19 5.60 29.42
N PHE A 404 -30.00 5.64 28.36
CA PHE A 404 -31.15 6.55 28.29
C PHE A 404 -32.47 5.89 27.89
N ASP A 405 -32.48 4.59 27.56
CA ASP A 405 -33.66 3.85 27.10
C ASP A 405 -34.37 4.54 25.92
N ARG A 406 -33.57 4.98 24.94
CA ARG A 406 -34.10 5.63 23.73
C ARG A 406 -33.23 5.38 22.51
N THR A 407 -33.85 5.48 21.35
CA THR A 407 -33.17 5.69 20.08
C THR A 407 -32.40 7.02 20.12
N PRO A 408 -31.10 7.03 19.75
CA PRO A 408 -30.35 8.28 19.59
C PRO A 408 -30.95 9.15 18.49
N ASP A 409 -30.79 10.46 18.62
CA ASP A 409 -30.99 11.38 17.50
C ASP A 409 -29.78 11.33 16.56
N ASP A 410 -30.01 11.51 15.25
CA ASP A 410 -28.98 11.34 14.23
C ASP A 410 -27.75 12.21 14.49
N ALA A 411 -27.94 13.48 14.89
CA ALA A 411 -26.83 14.42 15.12
C ALA A 411 -25.95 14.02 16.33
N GLY A 412 -26.57 13.63 17.44
CA GLY A 412 -25.86 13.14 18.62
C GLY A 412 -25.12 11.83 18.34
N LEU A 413 -25.74 10.93 17.58
CA LEU A 413 -25.11 9.68 17.17
C LEU A 413 -23.90 9.94 16.27
N SER A 414 -24.07 10.68 15.16
CA SER A 414 -22.98 11.08 14.27
C SER A 414 -21.81 11.69 15.02
N HIS A 415 -22.10 12.64 15.92
CA HIS A 415 -21.07 13.31 16.69
C HIS A 415 -20.24 12.32 17.50
N ASN A 416 -20.90 11.42 18.24
CA ASN A 416 -20.23 10.48 19.11
C ASN A 416 -19.48 9.38 18.33
N VAL A 417 -20.04 8.90 17.22
CA VAL A 417 -19.35 7.96 16.33
C VAL A 417 -18.08 8.59 15.76
N ASN A 418 -18.16 9.84 15.27
CA ASN A 418 -16.99 10.55 14.76
C ASN A 418 -15.90 10.78 15.82
N LEU A 419 -16.27 10.95 17.09
CA LEU A 419 -15.29 11.02 18.18
C LEU A 419 -14.57 9.67 18.37
N MET A 420 -15.31 8.56 18.31
CA MET A 420 -14.73 7.22 18.42
C MET A 420 -13.86 6.85 17.21
N ASP A 421 -14.31 7.17 15.99
CA ASP A 421 -13.54 7.00 14.76
C ASP A 421 -12.26 7.86 14.80
N GLY A 422 -12.30 9.02 15.48
CA GLY A 422 -11.14 9.85 15.79
C GLY A 422 -10.24 9.36 16.94
N GLY A 423 -10.50 8.17 17.50
CA GLY A 423 -9.67 7.52 18.51
C GLY A 423 -10.12 7.67 19.97
N LEU A 424 -11.31 8.24 20.23
CA LEU A 424 -11.86 8.28 21.59
C LEU A 424 -12.22 6.85 22.05
N GLY A 425 -11.67 6.44 23.20
CA GLY A 425 -11.95 5.13 23.77
C GLY A 425 -13.41 4.96 24.20
N ILE A 426 -13.97 3.76 24.03
CA ILE A 426 -15.37 3.48 24.39
C ILE A 426 -15.70 3.73 25.88
N PHE A 427 -14.74 3.51 26.79
CA PHE A 427 -14.94 3.79 28.20
C PHE A 427 -14.95 5.30 28.50
N ASP A 428 -14.19 6.10 27.75
CA ASP A 428 -14.23 7.55 27.85
C ASP A 428 -15.56 8.09 27.32
N MET A 429 -16.06 7.50 26.23
CA MET A 429 -17.41 7.78 25.73
C MET A 429 -18.49 7.45 26.77
N ALA A 430 -18.45 6.26 27.37
CA ALA A 430 -19.40 5.87 28.42
C ALA A 430 -19.31 6.78 29.65
N ALA A 431 -18.10 7.21 30.03
CA ALA A 431 -17.91 8.19 31.10
C ALA A 431 -18.50 9.56 30.74
N ALA A 432 -18.36 10.01 29.49
CA ALA A 432 -18.96 11.25 29.00
C ALA A 432 -20.49 11.18 29.02
N PHE A 433 -21.09 10.03 28.68
CA PHE A 433 -22.53 9.81 28.82
C PHE A 433 -22.97 9.97 30.28
N ILE A 434 -22.29 9.32 31.22
CA ILE A 434 -22.59 9.42 32.67
C ILE A 434 -22.44 10.87 33.18
N ALA A 435 -21.45 11.60 32.68
CA ALA A 435 -21.20 12.98 33.06
C ALA A 435 -22.19 13.98 32.42
N SER A 436 -22.95 13.56 31.41
CA SER A 436 -23.86 14.42 30.65
C SER A 436 -25.00 14.97 31.51
N ALA A 437 -25.52 16.13 31.12
CA ALA A 437 -26.70 16.72 31.75
C ALA A 437 -27.95 15.85 31.57
N GLU A 438 -28.04 15.11 30.46
CA GLU A 438 -29.13 14.17 30.21
C GLU A 438 -29.10 13.03 31.23
N PHE A 439 -27.93 12.44 31.48
CA PHE A 439 -27.79 11.38 32.48
C PHE A 439 -28.15 11.85 33.88
N GLN A 440 -27.72 13.05 34.28
CA GLN A 440 -28.07 13.63 35.58
C GLN A 440 -29.58 13.89 35.70
N GLN A 441 -30.26 14.25 34.61
CA GLN A 441 -31.72 14.42 34.59
C GLN A 441 -32.46 13.08 34.69
N THR A 442 -31.98 12.05 33.99
CA THR A 442 -32.61 10.72 33.96
C THR A 442 -32.38 9.95 35.26
N TYR A 443 -31.18 10.01 35.83
CA TYR A 443 -30.80 9.24 37.01
C TYR A 443 -30.97 10.03 38.32
N GLY A 444 -30.84 11.35 38.26
CA GLY A 444 -30.76 12.25 39.41
C GLY A 444 -29.32 12.65 39.75
N GLU A 445 -29.17 13.73 40.52
CA GLU A 445 -27.85 14.17 40.99
C GLU A 445 -27.32 13.23 42.09
N ASN A 446 -26.03 12.87 42.01
CA ASN A 446 -25.32 12.06 43.02
C ASN A 446 -25.97 10.68 43.32
N VAL A 447 -26.45 9.98 42.28
CA VAL A 447 -27.03 8.64 42.46
C VAL A 447 -26.07 7.66 43.13
N ASN A 448 -26.58 6.85 44.05
CA ASN A 448 -25.83 5.72 44.62
C ASN A 448 -25.78 4.55 43.63
N ASP A 449 -24.89 3.59 43.89
CA ASP A 449 -24.66 2.46 42.97
C ASP A 449 -25.89 1.55 42.81
N THR A 450 -26.68 1.36 43.87
CA THR A 450 -27.92 0.59 43.82
C THR A 450 -28.91 1.20 42.83
N THR A 451 -29.14 2.51 42.91
CA THR A 451 -30.04 3.22 42.00
C THR A 451 -29.49 3.22 40.57
N PHE A 452 -28.19 3.46 40.40
CA PHE A 452 -27.51 3.41 39.11
C PHE A 452 -27.70 2.05 38.41
N ILE A 453 -27.37 0.95 39.08
CA ILE A 453 -27.50 -0.41 38.54
C ILE A 453 -28.98 -0.73 38.26
N THR A 454 -29.87 -0.39 39.18
CA THR A 454 -31.32 -0.65 39.01
C THR A 454 -31.89 0.03 37.77
N LEU A 455 -31.48 1.27 37.49
CA LEU A 455 -31.92 2.00 36.30
C LEU A 455 -31.37 1.38 35.00
N LEU A 456 -30.11 0.96 34.97
CA LEU A 456 -29.55 0.24 33.81
C LEU A 456 -30.30 -1.08 33.53
N TYR A 457 -30.66 -1.82 34.58
CA TYR A 457 -31.51 -3.01 34.48
C TYR A 457 -32.88 -2.70 33.87
N ASN A 458 -33.50 -1.59 34.25
CA ASN A 458 -34.77 -1.18 33.66
C ASN A 458 -34.59 -0.79 32.19
N ASN A 459 -33.59 0.02 31.85
CA ASN A 459 -33.36 0.48 30.48
C ASN A 459 -33.06 -0.68 29.50
N VAL A 460 -32.28 -1.67 29.94
CA VAL A 460 -31.82 -2.76 29.07
C VAL A 460 -32.70 -4.01 29.17
N LEU A 461 -33.11 -4.39 30.38
CA LEU A 461 -33.79 -5.66 30.62
C LEU A 461 -35.30 -5.48 30.91
N ASN A 462 -35.80 -4.25 30.97
CA ASN A 462 -37.20 -3.95 31.31
C ASN A 462 -37.67 -4.60 32.62
N ARG A 463 -36.75 -4.78 33.58
CA ARG A 463 -37.01 -5.41 34.89
C ARG A 463 -36.06 -4.88 35.95
N ALA A 464 -36.48 -4.97 37.21
CA ALA A 464 -35.57 -4.77 38.34
C ALA A 464 -34.53 -5.92 38.41
N PRO A 465 -33.32 -5.65 38.94
CA PRO A 465 -32.36 -6.71 39.22
C PRO A 465 -32.90 -7.68 40.28
N ASP A 466 -32.57 -8.96 40.14
CA ASP A 466 -32.63 -9.89 41.26
C ASP A 466 -31.45 -9.66 42.22
N ASP A 467 -31.54 -10.21 43.44
CA ASP A 467 -30.54 -9.99 44.50
C ASP A 467 -29.12 -10.37 44.06
N ALA A 468 -28.99 -11.45 43.27
CA ALA A 468 -27.69 -11.92 42.80
C ALA A 468 -27.10 -11.01 41.73
N GLY A 469 -27.91 -10.58 40.77
CA GLY A 469 -27.51 -9.63 39.73
C GLY A 469 -27.10 -8.28 40.30
N LEU A 470 -27.88 -7.75 41.24
CA LEU A 470 -27.54 -6.49 41.91
C LEU A 470 -26.23 -6.60 42.70
N SER A 471 -26.08 -7.64 43.53
CA SER A 471 -24.86 -7.88 44.32
C SER A 471 -23.64 -8.02 43.41
N GLY A 472 -23.76 -8.76 42.30
CA GLY A 472 -22.65 -8.98 41.38
C GLY A 472 -22.07 -7.68 40.80
N TRP A 473 -22.93 -6.75 40.37
CA TRP A 473 -22.48 -5.45 39.87
C TRP A 473 -21.95 -4.53 40.98
N GLN A 474 -22.55 -4.56 42.16
CA GLN A 474 -22.03 -3.81 43.32
C GLN A 474 -20.64 -4.30 43.73
N ASP A 475 -20.43 -5.61 43.75
CA ASP A 475 -19.14 -6.23 44.04
C ASP A 475 -18.10 -5.88 42.97
N ALA A 476 -18.51 -5.78 41.70
CA ALA A 476 -17.64 -5.34 40.62
C ALA A 476 -17.17 -3.88 40.79
N ILE A 477 -18.07 -2.97 41.17
CA ILE A 477 -17.74 -1.57 41.50
C ILE A 477 -16.82 -1.52 42.73
N ASN A 478 -17.15 -2.25 43.80
CA ASN A 478 -16.33 -2.33 45.01
C ASN A 478 -14.95 -2.94 44.75
N GLY A 479 -14.84 -3.82 43.75
CA GLY A 479 -13.61 -4.41 43.26
C GLY A 479 -12.78 -3.49 42.36
N GLY A 480 -13.25 -2.28 42.07
CA GLY A 480 -12.52 -1.24 41.34
C GLY A 480 -12.98 -0.99 39.90
N GLN A 481 -14.06 -1.63 39.43
CA GLN A 481 -14.64 -1.26 38.14
C GLN A 481 -15.30 0.12 38.23
N SER A 482 -15.08 0.93 37.20
CA SER A 482 -15.75 2.23 37.06
C SER A 482 -17.22 2.06 36.65
N ARG A 483 -18.05 3.06 36.94
CA ARG A 483 -19.43 3.09 36.43
C ARG A 483 -19.51 3.09 34.91
N ALA A 484 -18.50 3.65 34.21
CA ALA A 484 -18.39 3.59 32.76
C ALA A 484 -18.23 2.15 32.25
N GLN A 485 -17.41 1.33 32.92
CA GLN A 485 -17.27 -0.09 32.61
C GLN A 485 -18.56 -0.87 32.90
N VAL A 486 -19.28 -0.52 33.96
CA VAL A 486 -20.59 -1.13 34.26
C VAL A 486 -21.62 -0.77 33.18
N LEU A 487 -21.76 0.52 32.83
CA LEU A 487 -22.66 0.97 31.75
C LEU A 487 -22.32 0.25 30.44
N PHE A 488 -21.05 0.17 30.07
CA PHE A 488 -20.61 -0.57 28.89
C PHE A 488 -20.98 -2.06 28.97
N GLY A 489 -20.85 -2.69 30.14
CA GLY A 489 -21.27 -4.08 30.37
C GLY A 489 -22.76 -4.32 30.11
N PHE A 490 -23.63 -3.39 30.52
CA PHE A 490 -25.06 -3.44 30.17
C PHE A 490 -25.28 -3.19 28.68
N SER A 491 -24.60 -2.20 28.12
CA SER A 491 -24.65 -1.85 26.68
C SER A 491 -24.32 -3.03 25.78
N GLU A 492 -23.32 -3.83 26.13
CA GLU A 492 -22.85 -4.96 25.34
C GLU A 492 -23.45 -6.32 25.75
N SER A 493 -24.41 -6.32 26.67
CA SER A 493 -25.15 -7.52 27.06
C SER A 493 -25.88 -8.14 25.86
N THR A 494 -26.05 -9.47 25.89
CA THR A 494 -26.79 -10.22 24.87
C THR A 494 -28.21 -9.66 24.69
N GLU A 495 -28.85 -9.32 25.80
CA GLU A 495 -30.18 -8.72 25.83
C GLU A 495 -30.22 -7.36 25.14
N ASN A 496 -29.29 -6.44 25.44
CA ASN A 496 -29.29 -5.12 24.78
C ASN A 496 -29.02 -5.24 23.29
N LYS A 497 -28.09 -6.11 22.89
CA LYS A 497 -27.81 -6.39 21.47
C LYS A 497 -29.05 -6.89 20.74
N ALA A 498 -29.81 -7.79 21.36
CA ALA A 498 -31.07 -8.28 20.81
C ALA A 498 -32.16 -7.19 20.75
N ASN A 499 -32.20 -6.27 21.73
CA ASN A 499 -33.17 -5.18 21.73
C ASN A 499 -32.93 -4.16 20.61
N VAL A 500 -31.66 -3.91 20.27
CA VAL A 500 -31.31 -2.90 19.25
C VAL A 500 -31.20 -3.46 17.84
N SER A 501 -31.04 -4.77 17.66
CA SER A 501 -30.64 -5.35 16.36
C SER A 501 -31.57 -4.91 15.23
N SER A 502 -32.89 -5.04 15.41
CA SER A 502 -33.87 -4.67 14.40
C SER A 502 -33.85 -3.18 13.99
N ALA A 503 -33.27 -2.31 14.83
CA ALA A 503 -33.12 -0.89 14.52
C ALA A 503 -31.83 -0.57 13.75
N ILE A 504 -30.83 -1.46 13.77
CA ILE A 504 -29.49 -1.21 13.21
C ILE A 504 -29.05 -2.25 12.17
N ASP A 505 -29.76 -3.37 12.01
CA ASP A 505 -29.39 -4.48 11.11
C ASP A 505 -29.31 -4.04 9.63
N ASP A 506 -30.07 -3.00 9.24
CA ASP A 506 -30.03 -2.40 7.89
C ASP A 506 -28.97 -1.30 7.73
N GLY A 507 -28.09 -1.12 8.72
CA GLY A 507 -27.10 -0.07 8.81
C GLY A 507 -27.58 1.15 9.63
N ILE A 508 -26.62 1.87 10.19
CA ILE A 508 -26.86 3.04 11.04
C ILE A 508 -26.65 4.31 10.22
N TRP A 509 -27.66 5.18 10.18
CA TRP A 509 -27.58 6.44 9.45
C TRP A 509 -26.85 7.51 10.27
N LEU A 510 -25.85 8.15 9.65
CA LEU A 510 -25.04 9.24 10.20
C LEU A 510 -25.12 10.46 9.27
N VAL A 511 -25.42 11.63 9.83
CA VAL A 511 -25.51 12.95 9.13
C VAL A 511 -24.60 14.02 9.70
#